data_AF-A0A352RXW4-F1
#
_entry.id   AF-A0A352RXW4-F1
#
_cell.length_a   1.000
_cell.length_b   1.000
_cell.length_c   1.000
_cell.angle_alpha   90.00
_cell.angle_beta   90.00
_cell.angle_gamma   90.00
#
_symmetry.space_group_name_H-M   'P 1'
#
loop_
_entity.id
_entity.type
_entity.pdbx_description
1 polymer ?
#
loop_
_entity_poly.entity_id
_entity_poly.type
_entity_poly.pdbx_seq_one_letter_code
_entity_poly.pdbx_strand_id
1 'polypeptide(L)'
;NAQTYYRQASLVLDPARTEIRYNSEWCDPLGARGMIQLAAKYTVARMMERDDFTKRFRSGIPISVHEFLYPLMQGYDSVALKSDLELGGTDQKFNL
;
A
#
# COMPACT_ATOMS: atom_id res chain seq x y z
N ASN A 1 1.24 14.05 12.88
CA ASN A 1 2.29 13.06 12.49
C ASN A 1 3.04 13.46 11.23
N ALA A 2 2.39 13.67 10.09
CA ALA A 2 3.06 13.95 8.80
C ALA A 2 4.08 15.11 8.86
N GLN A 3 3.73 16.24 9.50
CA GLN A 3 4.65 17.38 9.65
C GLN A 3 5.95 17.03 10.39
N THR A 4 5.88 16.15 11.41
CA THR A 4 7.04 15.71 12.17
C THR A 4 7.94 14.81 11.34
N TYR A 5 7.35 13.85 10.61
CA TYR A 5 8.10 12.98 9.68
C TYR A 5 8.78 13.79 8.58
N TYR A 6 8.08 14.75 7.99
CA TYR A 6 8.66 15.61 6.96
C TYR A 6 9.87 16.40 7.50
N ARG A 7 9.74 17.00 8.69
CA ARG A 7 10.86 17.74 9.33
C ARG A 7 12.11 16.87 9.51
N GLN A 8 11.94 15.59 9.84
CA GLN A 8 13.06 14.65 9.96
C GLN A 8 13.61 14.26 8.59
N ALA A 9 12.74 13.94 7.63
CA ALA A 9 13.14 13.55 6.28
C ALA A 9 13.89 14.67 5.53
N SER A 10 13.50 15.94 5.74
CA SER A 10 14.15 17.11 5.13
C SER A 10 15.58 17.37 5.60
N LEU A 11 16.05 16.66 6.65
CA LEU A 11 17.46 16.70 7.04
C LEU A 11 18.35 15.90 6.06
N VAL A 12 17.74 15.01 5.27
CA VAL A 12 18.43 14.12 4.31
C VAL A 12 17.99 14.41 2.88
N LEU A 13 16.70 14.67 2.66
CA LEU A 13 16.11 14.95 1.36
C LEU A 13 16.08 16.46 1.08
N ASP A 14 16.35 16.85 -0.17
CA ASP A 14 16.24 18.23 -0.61
C ASP A 14 14.76 18.64 -0.73
N PRO A 15 14.26 19.61 0.07
CA PRO A 15 12.88 20.07 0.01
C PRO A 15 12.47 20.62 -1.36
N ALA A 16 13.39 21.20 -2.13
CA ALA A 16 13.08 21.77 -3.44
C ALA A 16 12.84 20.68 -4.51
N ARG A 17 13.26 19.44 -4.23
CA ARG A 17 13.15 18.29 -5.13
C ARG A 17 12.24 17.18 -4.58
N THR A 18 11.52 17.46 -3.49
CA THR A 18 10.69 16.49 -2.79
C THR A 18 9.23 16.96 -2.83
N GLU A 19 8.34 16.07 -3.24
CA GLU A 19 6.89 16.28 -3.19
C GLU A 19 6.28 15.42 -2.08
N ILE A 20 5.41 16.01 -1.26
CA ILE A 20 4.67 15.28 -0.24
C ILE A 20 3.24 15.12 -0.74
N ARG A 21 2.77 13.87 -0.79
CA ARG A 21 1.43 13.53 -1.23
C ARG A 21 0.71 12.69 -0.21
N TYR A 22 -0.61 12.79 -0.18
CA TYR A 22 -1.47 12.00 0.68
C TYR A 22 -2.33 11.10 -0.22
N ASN A 23 -2.28 9.78 -0.02
CA ASN A 23 -3.00 8.87 -0.91
C ASN A 23 -4.52 9.00 -0.86
N SER A 24 -5.08 9.66 0.16
CA SER A 24 -6.47 10.11 0.18
C SER A 24 -6.85 10.94 -1.07
N GLU A 25 -5.90 11.65 -1.68
CA GLU A 25 -6.10 12.42 -2.91
C GLU A 25 -6.66 11.58 -4.08
N TRP A 26 -6.33 10.29 -4.15
CA TRP A 26 -6.80 9.37 -5.19
C TRP A 26 -7.55 8.15 -4.66
N CYS A 27 -7.36 7.78 -3.39
CA CYS A 27 -8.10 6.70 -2.75
C CYS A 27 -9.54 7.10 -2.38
N ASP A 28 -9.77 8.32 -1.88
CA ASP A 28 -11.12 8.74 -1.49
C ASP A 28 -12.07 8.83 -2.70
N PRO A 29 -11.64 9.38 -3.86
CA PRO A 29 -12.48 9.42 -5.06
C PRO A 29 -12.72 8.06 -5.73
N LEU A 30 -11.93 7.03 -5.37
CA LEU A 30 -12.02 5.68 -5.94
C LEU A 30 -13.43 5.09 -5.73
N GLY A 31 -14.00 5.34 -4.55
CA GLY A 31 -15.31 4.86 -4.13
C GLY A 31 -15.44 3.33 -4.18
N ALA A 32 -16.66 2.84 -3.93
CA ALA A 32 -16.93 1.40 -3.95
C ALA A 32 -16.69 0.77 -5.33
N ARG A 33 -17.03 1.47 -6.41
CA ARG A 33 -16.84 0.97 -7.78
C ARG A 33 -15.36 0.75 -8.09
N GLY A 34 -14.51 1.72 -7.83
CA GLY A 34 -13.08 1.60 -8.08
C GLY A 34 -12.46 0.50 -7.22
N MET A 35 -12.90 0.36 -5.96
CA MET A 35 -12.39 -0.69 -5.07
C MET A 35 -12.74 -2.08 -5.59
N ILE A 36 -13.96 -2.29 -6.08
CA ILE A 36 -14.36 -3.56 -6.70
C ILE A 36 -13.51 -3.85 -7.95
N GLN A 37 -13.29 -2.85 -8.79
CA GLN A 37 -12.46 -3.00 -10.00
C GLN A 37 -11.01 -3.35 -9.68
N LEU A 38 -10.47 -2.79 -8.59
CA LEU A 38 -9.13 -3.06 -8.10
C LEU A 38 -9.04 -4.49 -7.51
N ALA A 39 -9.99 -4.87 -6.66
CA ALA A 39 -10.09 -6.20 -6.08
C ALA A 39 -10.24 -7.30 -7.15
N ALA A 40 -10.89 -7.01 -8.28
CA ALA A 40 -11.02 -7.93 -9.40
C ALA A 40 -9.69 -8.25 -10.12
N LYS A 41 -8.59 -7.53 -9.84
CA LYS A 41 -7.28 -7.76 -10.46
C LYS A 41 -6.45 -8.86 -9.81
N TYR A 42 -6.82 -9.32 -8.61
CA TYR A 42 -6.06 -10.31 -7.86
C TYR A 42 -6.94 -11.44 -7.35
N THR A 43 -6.34 -12.61 -7.13
CA THR A 43 -7.02 -13.78 -6.57
C THR A 43 -6.76 -13.89 -5.07
N VAL A 44 -7.69 -14.53 -4.36
CA VAL A 44 -7.51 -14.86 -2.94
C VAL A 44 -6.26 -15.72 -2.74
N ALA A 45 -6.02 -16.71 -3.61
CA ALA A 45 -4.84 -17.55 -3.54
C ALA A 45 -3.53 -16.73 -3.55
N ARG A 46 -3.44 -15.73 -4.44
CA ARG A 46 -2.28 -14.84 -4.49
C ARG A 46 -2.12 -14.01 -3.21
N MET A 47 -3.21 -13.52 -2.63
CA MET A 47 -3.16 -12.81 -1.35
C MET A 47 -2.64 -13.71 -0.24
N MET A 48 -3.06 -14.97 -0.21
CA MET A 48 -2.64 -15.93 0.81
C MET A 48 -1.15 -16.27 0.76
N GLU A 49 -0.45 -16.06 -0.36
CA GLU A 49 1.00 -16.28 -0.47
C GLU A 49 1.82 -15.28 0.36
N ARG A 50 1.23 -14.19 0.82
CA ARG A 50 1.89 -13.25 1.74
C ARG A 50 2.19 -13.98 3.06
N ASP A 51 3.44 -13.85 3.51
CA ASP A 51 4.00 -14.61 4.64
C ASP A 51 3.15 -14.52 5.93
N ASP A 52 2.64 -13.33 6.24
CA ASP A 52 1.81 -13.08 7.42
C ASP A 52 0.43 -13.73 7.31
N PHE A 53 -0.24 -13.62 6.16
CA PHE A 53 -1.52 -14.28 5.90
C PHE A 53 -1.39 -15.79 5.89
N THR A 54 -0.34 -16.34 5.27
CA THR A 54 -0.04 -17.78 5.33
C THR A 54 0.12 -18.25 6.78
N LYS A 55 0.95 -17.56 7.58
CA LYS A 55 1.21 -17.95 8.98
C LYS A 55 -0.06 -17.88 9.81
N ARG A 56 -0.81 -16.77 9.74
CA ARG A 56 -2.05 -16.56 10.49
C ARG A 56 -3.13 -17.56 10.14
N PHE A 57 -3.33 -17.83 8.86
CA PHE A 57 -4.34 -18.79 8.42
C PHE A 57 -4.03 -20.20 8.90
N ARG A 58 -2.76 -20.63 8.81
CA ARG A 58 -2.31 -21.93 9.32
C ARG A 58 -2.40 -22.06 10.84
N SER A 59 -2.22 -20.96 11.58
CA SER A 59 -2.33 -20.93 13.04
C SER A 59 -3.76 -20.67 13.55
N GLY A 60 -4.75 -20.56 12.66
CA GLY A 60 -6.14 -20.25 13.03
C GLY A 60 -6.33 -18.84 13.58
N ILE A 61 -5.36 -17.94 13.38
CA ILE A 61 -5.49 -16.52 13.74
C ILE A 61 -6.39 -15.85 12.69
N PRO A 62 -7.50 -15.20 13.10
CA PRO A 62 -8.41 -14.57 12.16
C PRO A 62 -7.72 -13.55 11.26
N ILE A 63 -8.14 -13.50 9.99
CA ILE A 63 -7.76 -12.48 9.02
C ILE A 63 -9.03 -11.78 8.58
N SER A 64 -9.11 -10.47 8.82
CA SER A 64 -10.24 -9.66 8.39
C SER A 64 -10.18 -9.43 6.89
N VAL A 65 -11.33 -9.49 6.21
CA VAL A 65 -11.39 -9.38 4.73
C VAL A 65 -10.79 -8.08 4.21
N HIS A 66 -10.97 -6.97 4.92
CA HIS A 66 -10.43 -5.67 4.52
C HIS A 66 -8.89 -5.65 4.50
N GLU A 67 -8.22 -6.57 5.20
CA GLU A 67 -6.75 -6.65 5.19
C GLU A 67 -6.21 -6.99 3.81
N PHE A 68 -6.99 -7.69 2.98
CA PHE A 68 -6.64 -7.97 1.57
C PHE A 68 -6.72 -6.73 0.68
N LEU A 69 -7.37 -5.66 1.13
CA LEU A 69 -7.49 -4.42 0.36
C LEU A 69 -6.25 -3.54 0.51
N TYR A 70 -5.51 -3.63 1.61
CA TYR A 70 -4.35 -2.75 1.83
C TYR A 70 -3.24 -2.91 0.78
N PRO A 71 -2.80 -4.14 0.41
CA PRO A 71 -1.79 -4.30 -0.66
C PRO A 71 -2.29 -3.79 -2.01
N LEU A 72 -3.60 -3.92 -2.27
CA LEU A 72 -4.20 -3.41 -3.50
C LEU A 72 -4.15 -1.89 -3.56
N MET A 73 -4.51 -1.23 -2.46
CA MET A 73 -4.45 0.24 -2.35
C MET A 73 -3.02 0.73 -2.51
N GLN A 74 -2.03 0.09 -1.87
CA GLN A 74 -0.62 0.43 -2.05
C GLN A 74 -0.18 0.28 -3.51
N GLY A 75 -0.53 -0.82 -4.18
CA GLY A 75 -0.22 -0.98 -5.61
C GLY A 75 -0.91 0.08 -6.49
N TYR A 76 -2.12 0.52 -6.10
CA TYR A 76 -2.81 1.60 -6.80
C TYR A 76 -2.16 2.98 -6.59
N ASP A 77 -1.54 3.23 -5.44
CA ASP A 77 -0.77 4.45 -5.17
C ASP A 77 0.33 4.62 -6.25
N SER A 78 1.04 3.55 -6.59
CA SER A 78 2.06 3.57 -7.64
C SER A 78 1.50 3.81 -9.05
N VAL A 79 0.27 3.36 -9.34
CA VAL A 79 -0.43 3.70 -10.59
C VAL A 79 -0.81 5.18 -10.63
N ALA A 80 -1.35 5.71 -9.53
CA ALA A 80 -1.76 7.11 -9.42
C ALA A 80 -0.57 8.08 -9.52
N LEU A 81 0.57 7.71 -8.91
CA LEU A 81 1.82 8.47 -8.93
C LEU A 81 2.63 8.28 -10.21
N LYS A 82 2.32 7.26 -11.02
CA LYS A 82 3.12 6.84 -12.18
C LYS A 82 4.57 6.56 -11.78
N SER A 83 4.73 5.83 -10.67
CA SER A 83 6.03 5.55 -10.08
C SER A 83 6.92 4.75 -11.05
N ASP A 84 8.14 5.23 -11.31
CA ASP A 84 9.18 4.46 -12.01
C ASP A 84 9.89 3.48 -11.07
N LEU A 85 9.95 3.80 -9.78
CA LEU A 85 10.60 3.01 -8.73
C LEU A 85 9.90 3.21 -7.39
N GLU A 86 9.64 2.12 -6.68
CA GLU A 86 9.15 2.12 -5.30
C GLU A 86 10.22 1.57 -4.36
N LEU A 87 10.41 2.21 -3.20
CA LEU A 87 11.40 1.82 -2.19
C LEU A 87 10.67 1.40 -0.90
N GLY A 88 11.10 0.29 -0.30
CA GLY A 88 10.58 -0.17 0.98
C GLY A 88 11.50 -1.17 1.66
N GLY A 89 11.12 -1.60 2.87
CA GLY A 89 11.85 -2.59 3.65
C GLY A 89 11.85 -3.97 3.01
N THR A 90 12.73 -4.87 3.50
CA THR A 90 12.81 -6.26 3.00
C THR A 90 11.52 -7.05 3.23
N ASP A 91 10.76 -6.69 4.26
CA ASP A 91 9.45 -7.23 4.60
C ASP A 91 8.32 -6.78 3.66
N GLN A 92 8.55 -5.72 2.86
CA GLN A 92 7.55 -5.15 1.94
C GLN A 92 7.54 -5.79 0.56
N LYS A 93 8.39 -6.80 0.31
CA LYS A 93 8.55 -7.42 -1.02
C LYS A 93 7.25 -7.92 -1.68
N PHE A 94 6.23 -8.28 -0.89
CA PHE A 94 4.93 -8.67 -1.45
C PHE A 94 4.11 -7.46 -1.92
N ASN A 95 4.24 -6.33 -1.24
CA ASN A 95 3.46 -5.12 -1.52
C ASN A 95 4.12 -4.22 -2.57
N LEU A 96 5.45 -4.34 -2.75
CA LEU A 96 6.25 -3.65 -3.77
C LEU A 96 6.27 -4.39 -5.13
#